data_AF-A0A1I7M687-F1
#
_entry.id   AF-A0A1I7M687-F1
#
_cell.length_a   1.000
_cell.length_b   1.000
_cell.length_c   1.000
_cell.angle_alpha   90.00
_cell.angle_beta   90.00
_cell.angle_gamma   90.00
#
_symmetry.space_group_name_H-M   'P 1'
#
loop_
_entity.id
_entity.type
_entity.pdbx_description
1 polymer ?
#
loop_
_entity_poly.entity_id
_entity_poly.type
_entity_poly.pdbx_seq_one_letter_code
_entity_poly.pdbx_strand_id
1 'polypeptide(L)' 'MNWNSWSEFAAMGGYGAYVWGSFGATALALAGELLLLSRRKRAAVAAARLAASLGAARGRRA' A
#
# COMPACT_ATOMS: atom_id res chain seq x y z
N MET A 1 -14.25 1.82 35.09
CA MET A 1 -12.86 1.79 34.60
C MET A 1 -12.31 0.40 34.89
N ASN A 2 -12.31 -0.51 33.92
CA ASN A 2 -11.63 -1.81 34.00
C ASN A 2 -11.28 -2.24 32.58
N TRP A 3 -10.29 -1.60 31.98
CA TRP A 3 -9.60 -2.18 30.82
C TRP A 3 -8.63 -3.21 31.38
N ASN A 4 -9.09 -4.46 31.46
CA ASN A 4 -8.43 -5.48 32.28
C ASN A 4 -7.17 -6.04 31.60
N SER A 5 -7.14 -6.15 30.27
CA SER A 5 -5.94 -6.46 29.47
C SER A 5 -6.22 -6.52 27.96
N TRP A 6 -5.19 -6.28 27.13
CA TRP A 6 -5.22 -6.54 25.68
C TRP A 6 -5.56 -8.00 25.32
N SER A 7 -5.28 -8.94 26.24
CA SER A 7 -5.61 -10.36 26.10
C SER A 7 -7.12 -10.62 26.07
N GLU A 8 -7.93 -9.91 26.86
CA GLU A 8 -9.41 -10.05 26.82
C GLU A 8 -10.00 -9.44 25.54
N PHE A 9 -9.35 -8.45 24.96
CA PHE A 9 -9.77 -7.85 23.69
C PHE A 9 -9.50 -8.77 22.49
N ALA A 10 -8.39 -9.54 22.55
CA ALA A 10 -8.12 -10.61 21.60
C ALA A 10 -9.00 -11.84 21.86
N ALA A 11 -9.26 -12.15 23.14
CA ALA A 11 -10.08 -13.28 23.59
C ALA A 11 -11.52 -12.89 23.93
N MET A 12 -12.12 -11.95 23.19
CA MET A 12 -13.53 -11.52 23.33
C MET A 12 -14.48 -12.66 22.97
N GLY A 13 -14.56 -13.73 23.77
CA GLY A 13 -15.62 -14.74 23.76
C GLY A 13 -16.06 -15.30 22.40
N GLY A 14 -15.17 -15.35 21.39
CA GLY A 14 -15.47 -15.78 20.02
C GLY A 14 -15.64 -14.68 18.96
N TYR A 15 -15.88 -13.42 19.33
CA TYR A 15 -16.05 -12.29 18.39
C TYR A 15 -14.73 -11.63 17.95
N GLY A 16 -13.65 -11.80 18.71
CA GLY A 16 -12.33 -11.24 18.38
C GLY A 16 -11.83 -11.65 17.00
N ALA A 17 -12.12 -12.90 16.58
CA ALA A 17 -11.73 -13.40 15.26
C ALA A 17 -12.37 -12.63 14.11
N TYR A 18 -13.63 -12.20 14.23
CA TYR A 18 -14.31 -11.38 13.22
C TYR A 18 -13.73 -9.97 13.13
N VAL A 19 -13.48 -9.35 14.28
CA VAL A 19 -12.93 -7.99 14.35
C VAL A 19 -11.53 -7.97 13.77
N TRP A 20 -10.62 -8.78 14.34
CA TRP A 20 -9.24 -8.86 13.88
C TRP A 20 -9.12 -9.40 12.46
N GLY A 21 -10.00 -10.33 12.06
CA GLY A 21 -10.09 -10.79 10.68
C GLY A 21 -10.47 -9.68 9.70
N SER A 22 -11.44 -8.83 10.05
CA SER A 22 -11.85 -7.68 9.22
C SER A 22 -10.77 -6.61 9.12
N PHE A 23 -10.09 -6.32 10.23
CA PHE A 23 -8.91 -5.44 10.25
C PHE A 23 -7.77 -6.00 9.41
N GLY A 24 -7.50 -7.30 9.52
CA GLY A 24 -6.51 -8.01 8.70
C GLY A 24 -6.87 -7.97 7.21
N ALA A 25 -8.13 -8.24 6.85
CA ALA A 25 -8.62 -8.16 5.48
C ALA A 25 -8.47 -6.74 4.90
N THR A 26 -8.81 -5.71 5.69
CA THR A 26 -8.65 -4.31 5.29
C THR A 26 -7.17 -3.95 5.12
N ALA A 27 -6.31 -4.37 6.05
CA ALA A 27 -4.87 -4.15 5.96
C ALA A 27 -4.26 -4.83 4.73
N LEU A 28 -4.71 -6.05 4.40
CA LEU A 28 -4.30 -6.76 3.19
C LEU A 28 -4.74 -6.05 1.91
N ALA A 29 -5.97 -5.54 1.87
CA ALA A 29 -6.46 -4.76 0.73
C ALA A 29 -5.61 -3.49 0.52
N LEU A 30 -5.37 -2.72 1.58
CA LEU A 30 -4.52 -1.52 1.54
C LEU A 30 -3.09 -1.85 1.13
N ALA A 31 -2.51 -2.93 1.66
CA ALA A 31 -1.19 -3.39 1.26
C ALA A 31 -1.15 -3.76 -0.24
N GLY A 32 -2.18 -4.45 -0.73
CA GLY A 32 -2.34 -4.76 -2.15
C GLY A 32 -2.39 -3.52 -3.03
N GLU A 33 -3.21 -2.53 -2.66
CA GLU A 33 -3.30 -1.25 -3.37
C GLU A 33 -1.96 -0.50 -3.37
N LEU A 34 -1.29 -0.44 -2.22
CA LEU A 34 0.01 0.23 -2.10
C LEU A 34 1.08 -0.43 -2.97
N LEU A 35 1.09 -1.77 -3.03
CA LEU A 35 1.99 -2.53 -3.90
C LEU A 35 1.71 -2.25 -5.38
N LEU A 36 0.44 -2.30 -5.80
CA LEU A 36 0.04 -2.00 -7.18
C LEU A 36 0.37 -0.57 -7.56
N LEU A 37 0.09 0.40 -6.69
CA LEU A 37 0.40 1.80 -6.88
C LEU A 37 1.91 2.02 -6.99
N SER A 38 2.69 1.37 -6.14
CA SER A 38 4.15 1.44 -6.16
C SER A 38 4.72 0.89 -7.47
N ARG A 39 4.17 -0.21 -7.99
CA ARG A 39 4.56 -0.78 -9.29
C ARG A 39 4.23 0.17 -10.44
N ARG A 40 3.03 0.74 -10.45
CA ARG A 40 2.60 1.73 -11.46
C ARG A 40 3.45 2.99 -11.42
N LYS A 41 3.76 3.50 -10.23
CA LYS A 41 4.64 4.67 -10.04
C LYS A 41 6.02 4.42 -10.63
N ARG A 42 6.62 3.25 -10.36
CA ARG A 42 7.95 2.90 -10.91
C ARG A 42 7.93 2.88 -12.44
N ALA A 43 6.90 2.28 -13.04
CA ALA A 43 6.75 2.24 -14.50
C ALA A 43 6.57 3.64 -15.10
N ALA A 44 5.71 4.48 -14.51
CA ALA A 44 5.48 5.85 -14.97
C ALA A 44 6.74 6.72 -14.87
N VAL A 45 7.49 6.61 -13.76
CA VAL A 45 8.75 7.35 -13.58
C VAL A 45 9.81 6.88 -14.59
N ALA A 46 9.91 5.58 -14.86
CA ALA A 46 10.84 5.05 -15.85
C ALA A 46 10.50 5.57 -17.26
N ALA A 47 9.22 5.56 -17.64
CA ALA A 47 8.76 6.08 -18.93
C ALA A 47 9.00 7.59 -19.06
N ALA A 48 8.72 8.38 -18.02
CA ALA A 48 8.95 9.82 -18.01
C ALA A 48 10.44 10.17 -18.16
N ARG A 49 11.34 9.41 -17.51
CA ARG A 49 12.80 9.59 -17.65
C ARG A 49 13.28 9.32 -19.07
N LEU A 50 12.75 8.28 -19.72
CA LEU A 50 13.06 7.97 -21.11
C LEU A 50 12.55 9.06 -22.07
N ALA A 51 11.34 9.56 -21.86
CA ALA A 51 10.79 10.66 -22.66
C ALA A 51 11.64 11.94 -22.51
N ALA A 52 12.09 12.25 -21.29
CA ALA A 52 12.95 13.40 -21.03
C ALA A 52 14.33 13.28 -21.69
N SER A 53 14.94 12.08 -21.70
CA SER A 53 16.25 11.87 -22.34
C SER A 53 16.18 11.98 -23.86
N LEU A 54 15.10 11.52 -24.48
CA LEU A 54 14.84 11.67 -25.91
C LEU A 54 14.59 13.13 -26.30
N GLY A 55 13.84 13.88 -25.47
CA GLY A 55 13.63 15.33 -25.66
C GLY A 55 14.94 16.12 -25.58
N ALA A 56 15.78 15.82 -24.59
CA ALA A 56 17.09 16.47 -24.44
C ALA A 56 18.07 16.15 -25.58
N ALA A 57 18.01 14.94 -26.15
CA ALA A 57 18.82 14.56 -27.30
C ALA A 57 18.36 15.24 -28.60
N ARG A 58 17.05 15.48 -28.75
CA ARG A 58 16.46 16.16 -29.92
C ARG A 58 16.72 17.67 -29.90
N GLY A 59 16.71 18.30 -28.73
CA GLY A 59 17.05 19.73 -28.57
C GLY A 59 18.52 20.08 -28.79
N ARG A 60 19.44 19.10 -28.78
CA ARG A 60 20.87 19.30 -29.09
C ARG A 60 21.22 19.16 -30.58
N ARG A 61 20.25 18.82 -31.42
CA ARG A 61 20.43 18.61 -32.88
C ARG A 61 19.77 19.70 -33.73
N ALA A 62 19.09 20.67 -33.11
CA ALA A 62 18.56 21.88 -33.74
C ALA A 62 19.47 23.05 -33.35
#